data_AF-A0A0S2SP80-F1
#
_entry.id   AF-A0A0S2SP80-F1
#
_cell.length_a   1.000
_cell.length_b   1.000
_cell.length_c   1.000
_cell.angle_alpha   90.00
_cell.angle_beta   90.00
_cell.angle_gamma   90.00
#
_symmetry.space_group_name_H-M   'P 1'
#
loop_
_entity.id
_entity.type
_entity.pdbx_description
1 polymer ?
#
loop_
_entity_poly.entity_id
_entity_poly.type
_entity_poly.pdbx_seq_one_letter_code
_entity_poly.pdbx_strand_id
1 'polypeptide(L)'
;MGIREIALLAALLSGDVAAASELWLVELEGEDGLTLEMMGARVERGSATVWREGRPYGGPLRPGDRLALWVEEGVALRIEVQARLVAGAAPWRRAQDRVASVGRREINLIHLGRIEWDERVSWVNGSAVDLAPGRDLVLTRTGDGLLQQIEVMTPIS
;
A
#
# COMPACT_ATOMS: atom_id res chain seq x y z
N MET A 1 -46.18 3.36 -21.61
CA MET A 1 -44.80 3.76 -21.24
C MET A 1 -44.71 3.66 -19.73
N GLY A 2 -44.37 2.46 -19.25
CA GLY A 2 -44.68 2.03 -17.90
C GLY A 2 -43.48 2.22 -16.97
N ILE A 3 -43.74 2.64 -15.74
CA ILE A 3 -42.78 2.81 -14.63
C ILE A 3 -41.89 1.56 -14.41
N ARG A 4 -42.29 0.41 -14.96
CA ARG A 4 -41.56 -0.87 -14.93
C ARG A 4 -40.31 -0.90 -15.84
N GLU A 5 -40.23 -0.04 -16.85
CA GLU A 5 -39.07 0.02 -17.77
C GLU A 5 -37.94 0.90 -17.22
N ILE A 6 -38.25 1.81 -16.29
CA ILE A 6 -37.25 2.65 -15.59
C ILE A 6 -36.51 1.83 -14.51
N ALA A 7 -37.18 0.86 -13.89
CA ALA A 7 -36.56 -0.01 -12.89
C ALA A 7 -35.50 -0.96 -13.47
N LEU A 8 -35.61 -1.33 -14.76
CA LEU A 8 -34.62 -2.21 -15.40
C LEU A 8 -33.34 -1.47 -15.83
N LEU A 9 -33.41 -0.15 -16.04
CA LEU A 9 -32.21 0.65 -16.32
C LEU A 9 -31.43 1.01 -15.05
N ALA A 10 -32.08 1.08 -13.88
CA ALA A 10 -31.41 1.35 -12.62
C ALA A 10 -30.59 0.15 -12.09
N ALA A 11 -31.00 -1.08 -12.42
CA ALA A 11 -30.30 -2.29 -11.98
C ALA A 11 -29.02 -2.61 -12.79
N LEU A 12 -28.83 -1.99 -13.96
CA LEU A 12 -27.63 -2.14 -14.79
C LEU A 12 -26.58 -1.06 -14.54
N LEU A 13 -26.87 -0.07 -13.69
CA LEU A 13 -25.92 0.95 -13.24
C LEU A 13 -25.30 0.64 -11.88
N SER A 14 -25.73 -0.43 -11.22
CA SER A 14 -24.97 -1.06 -10.13
C SER A 14 -23.84 -1.90 -10.73
N GLY A 15 -22.96 -1.23 -11.46
CA GLY A 15 -21.60 -1.73 -11.60
C GLY A 15 -20.98 -1.64 -10.21
N ASP A 16 -21.22 -2.65 -9.37
CA ASP A 16 -20.26 -3.04 -8.36
C ASP A 16 -19.00 -3.44 -9.13
N VAL A 17 -18.21 -2.44 -9.53
CA VAL A 17 -16.77 -2.60 -9.39
C VAL A 17 -16.63 -2.76 -7.89
N ALA A 18 -16.69 -4.01 -7.41
CA ALA A 18 -16.12 -4.34 -6.11
C ALA A 18 -14.72 -3.74 -6.20
N ALA A 19 -14.52 -2.57 -5.57
CA ALA A 19 -13.25 -1.90 -5.58
C ALA A 19 -12.33 -2.88 -4.89
N ALA A 20 -11.54 -3.61 -5.68
CA ALA A 20 -10.71 -4.66 -5.15
C ALA A 20 -9.85 -4.00 -4.06
N SER A 21 -10.01 -4.49 -2.82
CA SER A 21 -9.34 -3.87 -1.68
C SER A 21 -7.86 -3.73 -1.97
N GLU A 22 -7.35 -2.54 -1.73
CA GLU A 22 -5.99 -2.17 -2.05
C GLU A 22 -5.05 -2.82 -1.05
N LEU A 23 -4.06 -3.58 -1.52
CA LEU A 23 -3.02 -4.10 -0.63
C LEU A 23 -1.94 -3.04 -0.40
N TRP A 24 -1.72 -2.70 0.87
CA TRP A 24 -0.63 -1.85 1.33
C TRP A 24 0.39 -2.67 2.10
N LEU A 25 1.67 -2.57 1.74
CA LEU A 25 2.80 -3.31 2.33
C LEU A 25 3.80 -2.35 3.00
N VAL A 26 3.62 -2.06 4.29
CA VAL A 26 4.13 -0.80 4.88
C VAL A 26 4.67 -1.00 6.29
N GLU A 27 5.50 -0.09 6.77
CA GLU A 27 5.92 -0.04 8.17
C GLU A 27 4.98 0.88 8.96
N LEU A 28 4.58 0.46 10.16
CA LEU A 28 3.74 1.26 11.04
C LEU A 28 4.59 2.37 11.69
N GLU A 29 4.14 3.61 11.57
CA GLU A 29 4.77 4.78 12.21
C GLU A 29 4.11 5.09 13.56
N GLY A 30 2.78 4.92 13.64
CA GLY A 30 2.01 5.19 14.84
C GLY A 30 0.65 4.49 14.81
N GLU A 31 0.09 4.21 15.98
CA GLU A 31 -1.27 3.69 16.15
C GLU A 31 -1.87 4.27 17.43
N ASP A 32 -3.10 4.79 17.34
CA ASP A 32 -3.80 5.44 18.47
C ASP A 32 -5.04 4.67 18.93
N GLY A 33 -5.23 3.45 18.43
CA GLY A 33 -6.42 2.62 18.66
C GLY A 33 -7.49 2.76 17.58
N LEU A 34 -7.54 3.90 16.89
CA LEU A 34 -8.55 4.23 15.88
C LEU A 34 -7.93 4.27 14.47
N THR A 35 -6.71 4.76 14.37
CA THR A 35 -6.02 5.05 13.13
C THR A 35 -4.65 4.41 13.13
N LEU A 36 -4.25 3.90 11.96
CA LEU A 36 -2.90 3.47 11.66
C LEU A 36 -2.20 4.56 10.86
N GLU A 37 -1.06 5.04 11.35
CA GLU A 37 -0.20 6.00 10.67
C GLU A 37 0.97 5.27 10.00
N MET A 38 1.19 5.55 8.72
CA MET A 38 2.19 4.85 7.89
C MET A 38 2.49 5.66 6.64
N MET A 39 3.76 5.97 6.41
CA MET A 39 4.25 6.73 5.25
C MET A 39 3.56 8.10 5.12
N GLY A 40 3.33 8.78 6.25
CA GLY A 40 2.60 10.04 6.28
C GLY A 40 1.11 9.95 5.88
N ALA A 41 0.58 8.74 5.66
CA ALA A 41 -0.83 8.48 5.41
C ALA A 41 -1.51 7.91 6.67
N ARG A 42 -2.83 8.07 6.73
CA ARG A 42 -3.68 7.55 7.79
C ARG A 42 -4.71 6.59 7.22
N VAL A 43 -4.83 5.43 7.85
CA VAL A 43 -5.85 4.43 7.54
C VAL A 43 -6.66 4.19 8.81
N GLU A 44 -7.98 4.30 8.71
CA GLU A 44 -8.85 3.94 9.83
C GLU A 44 -8.73 2.44 10.08
N ARG A 45 -8.49 2.05 11.32
CA ARG A 45 -8.35 0.64 11.70
C ARG A 45 -9.66 -0.13 11.52
N GLY A 46 -10.79 0.55 11.70
CA GLY A 46 -12.12 -0.05 11.69
C GLY A 46 -12.24 -1.20 12.70
N SER A 47 -12.99 -2.24 12.33
CA SER A 47 -13.12 -3.49 13.08
C SER A 47 -12.15 -4.59 12.62
N ALA A 48 -11.13 -4.23 11.84
CA ALA A 48 -10.21 -5.21 11.26
C ALA A 48 -9.52 -6.05 12.34
N THR A 49 -9.66 -7.36 12.21
CA THR A 49 -8.90 -8.30 13.02
C THR A 49 -7.43 -8.22 12.62
N VAL A 50 -6.54 -8.17 13.63
CA VAL A 50 -5.10 -8.25 13.43
C VAL A 50 -4.68 -9.70 13.41
N TRP A 51 -3.88 -10.07 12.41
CA TRP A 51 -3.35 -11.40 12.22
C TRP A 51 -1.83 -11.39 12.30
N ARG A 52 -1.25 -12.51 12.71
CA ARG A 52 0.19 -12.78 12.61
C ARG A 52 0.36 -14.25 12.24
N GLU A 53 1.06 -14.51 11.14
CA GLU A 53 1.30 -15.88 10.64
C GLU A 53 0.00 -16.69 10.48
N GLY A 54 -1.04 -16.05 9.93
CA GLY A 54 -2.35 -16.66 9.69
C GLY A 54 -3.20 -16.93 10.94
N ARG A 55 -2.81 -16.42 12.13
CA ARG A 55 -3.58 -16.56 13.37
C ARG A 55 -4.02 -15.21 13.92
N PRO A 56 -5.19 -15.11 14.58
CA PRO A 56 -5.59 -13.89 15.27
C PRO A 56 -4.53 -13.51 16.30
N TYR A 57 -4.10 -12.25 16.25
CA TYR A 57 -3.09 -11.68 17.13
C TYR A 57 -3.73 -10.63 18.03
N GLY A 58 -3.77 -10.92 19.33
CA GLY A 58 -4.33 -10.01 20.35
C GLY A 58 -3.31 -9.08 20.99
N GLY A 59 -2.04 -9.14 20.58
CA GLY A 59 -1.02 -8.22 21.08
C GLY A 59 -1.14 -6.83 20.44
N PRO A 60 -0.54 -5.80 21.06
CA PRO A 60 -0.53 -4.48 20.47
C PRO A 60 0.31 -4.45 19.18
N LEU A 61 -0.10 -3.62 18.24
CA LEU A 61 0.75 -3.17 17.14
C LEU A 61 1.76 -2.16 17.68
N ARG A 62 2.97 -2.14 17.12
CA ARG A 62 4.05 -1.25 17.55
C ARG A 62 4.64 -0.50 16.37
N PRO A 63 5.07 0.76 16.55
CA PRO A 63 5.89 1.43 15.54
C PRO A 63 7.07 0.55 15.14
N GLY A 64 7.34 0.46 13.83
CA GLY A 64 8.31 -0.44 13.23
C GLY A 64 7.75 -1.82 12.81
N ASP A 65 6.53 -2.20 13.24
CA ASP A 65 5.89 -3.41 12.73
C ASP A 65 5.63 -3.26 11.23
N ARG A 66 6.01 -4.27 10.44
CA ARG A 66 5.66 -4.34 9.02
C ARG A 66 4.31 -4.99 8.84
N LEU A 67 3.43 -4.33 8.10
CA LEU A 67 2.04 -4.72 7.94
C LEU A 67 1.71 -4.97 6.47
N ALA A 68 0.89 -5.99 6.23
CA ALA A 68 0.09 -6.14 5.03
C ALA A 68 -1.35 -5.74 5.37
N LEU A 69 -1.85 -4.71 4.70
CA LEU A 69 -3.16 -4.12 4.96
C LEU A 69 -4.01 -4.18 3.71
N TRP A 70 -5.22 -4.70 3.83
CA TRP A 70 -6.22 -4.58 2.79
C TRP A 70 -7.08 -3.39 3.13
N VAL A 71 -7.05 -2.37 2.28
CA VAL A 71 -7.68 -1.07 2.52
C VAL A 71 -8.77 -0.85 1.49
N GLU A 72 -9.94 -0.39 1.96
CA GLU A 72 -11.05 0.03 1.12
C GLU A 72 -11.55 1.37 1.65
N GLU A 73 -11.61 2.38 0.77
CA GLU A 73 -12.05 3.74 1.10
C GLU A 73 -11.35 4.36 2.34
N GLY A 74 -10.08 4.02 2.55
CA GLY A 74 -9.30 4.52 3.69
C GLY A 74 -9.50 3.73 4.99
N VAL A 75 -10.27 2.64 4.97
CA VAL A 75 -10.52 1.76 6.12
C VAL A 75 -9.80 0.43 5.92
N ALA A 76 -9.09 -0.04 6.94
CA ALA A 76 -8.52 -1.37 6.97
C ALA A 76 -9.63 -2.42 7.09
N LEU A 77 -9.62 -3.40 6.19
CA LEU A 77 -10.48 -4.58 6.23
C LEU A 77 -9.78 -5.77 6.89
N ARG A 78 -8.45 -5.85 6.70
CA ARG A 78 -7.60 -6.89 7.28
C ARG A 78 -6.22 -6.31 7.54
N ILE A 79 -5.66 -6.69 8.68
CA ILE A 79 -4.32 -6.32 9.10
C ILE A 79 -3.53 -7.59 9.35
N GLU A 80 -2.39 -7.73 8.70
CA GLU A 80 -1.49 -8.85 8.96
C GLU A 80 -0.08 -8.35 9.28
N VAL A 81 0.40 -8.66 10.48
CA VAL A 81 1.77 -8.36 10.88
C VAL A 81 2.71 -9.36 10.21
N GLN A 82 3.61 -8.83 9.39
CA GLN A 82 4.57 -9.57 8.61
C GLN A 82 5.97 -9.40 9.21
N ALA A 83 6.72 -10.50 9.34
CA ALA A 83 8.15 -10.41 9.68
C ALA A 83 8.97 -9.82 8.51
N ARG A 84 8.46 -9.95 7.28
CA ARG A 84 9.08 -9.49 6.04
C ARG A 84 8.00 -9.28 4.99
N LEU A 85 8.11 -8.22 4.18
CA LEU A 85 7.25 -8.07 3.01
C LEU A 85 7.57 -9.20 2.03
N VAL A 86 6.56 -9.95 1.61
CA VAL A 86 6.76 -11.10 0.73
C VAL A 86 6.68 -10.62 -0.72
N ALA A 87 7.80 -10.70 -1.45
CA ALA A 87 7.82 -10.57 -2.91
C ALA A 87 6.82 -11.58 -3.50
N GLY A 88 5.79 -11.10 -4.19
CA GLY A 88 4.72 -11.95 -4.73
C GLY A 88 3.44 -11.99 -3.88
N ALA A 89 3.32 -11.16 -2.84
CA ALA A 89 2.01 -10.76 -2.35
C ALA A 89 1.15 -10.24 -3.52
N ALA A 90 -0.18 -10.35 -3.41
CA ALA A 90 -1.14 -9.81 -4.37
C ALA A 90 -0.73 -8.40 -4.85
N PRO A 91 -1.13 -7.96 -6.06
CA PRO A 91 -0.71 -6.64 -6.56
C PRO A 91 -1.01 -5.55 -5.53
N TRP A 92 0.06 -4.96 -4.99
CA TRP A 92 -0.04 -3.91 -3.99
C TRP A 92 -0.24 -2.56 -4.68
N ARG A 93 -0.99 -1.67 -4.03
CA ARG A 93 -1.23 -0.30 -4.45
C ARG A 93 -0.18 0.65 -3.87
N ARG A 94 0.22 0.41 -2.62
CA ARG A 94 1.25 1.20 -1.93
C ARG A 94 2.19 0.30 -1.15
N ALA A 95 3.50 0.55 -1.22
CA ALA A 95 4.47 -0.28 -0.50
C ALA A 95 5.70 0.51 -0.08
N GLN A 96 6.24 0.19 1.09
CA GLN A 96 7.47 0.78 1.62
C GLN A 96 8.58 -0.26 1.63
N ASP A 97 9.72 0.08 1.05
CA ASP A 97 10.89 -0.79 1.10
C ASP A 97 12.20 -0.02 0.96
N ARG A 98 13.29 -0.72 1.22
CA ARG A 98 14.64 -0.15 1.19
C ARG A 98 15.35 -0.51 -0.11
N VAL A 99 16.08 0.45 -0.66
CA VAL A 99 16.94 0.24 -1.84
C VAL A 99 18.09 -0.68 -1.49
N ALA A 100 18.17 -1.81 -2.20
CA ALA A 100 19.32 -2.71 -2.17
C ALA A 100 20.41 -2.26 -3.15
N SER A 101 20.02 -1.91 -4.38
CA SER A 101 20.93 -1.43 -5.42
C SER A 101 20.20 -0.56 -6.45
N VAL A 102 20.93 0.32 -7.12
CA VAL A 102 20.40 1.25 -8.13
C VAL A 102 21.02 0.94 -9.50
N GLY A 103 20.17 0.76 -10.52
CA GLY A 103 20.54 0.69 -11.92
C GLY A 103 20.16 1.98 -12.68
N ARG A 104 20.17 1.94 -14.00
CA ARG A 104 19.93 3.15 -14.82
C ARG A 104 18.48 3.64 -14.78
N ARG A 105 17.51 2.73 -14.87
CA ARG A 105 16.04 2.99 -14.80
C ARG A 105 15.33 1.89 -14.01
N GLU A 106 16.06 1.34 -13.04
CA GLU A 106 15.60 0.25 -12.20
C GLU A 106 16.22 0.35 -10.81
N ILE A 107 15.47 -0.11 -9.83
CA ILE A 107 15.88 -0.25 -8.43
C ILE A 107 15.60 -1.68 -8.01
N ASN A 108 16.56 -2.29 -7.32
CA ASN A 108 16.30 -3.51 -6.58
C ASN A 108 16.01 -3.12 -5.14
N LEU A 109 14.86 -3.56 -4.64
CA LEU A 109 14.41 -3.36 -3.28
C LEU A 109 14.61 -4.64 -2.47
N ILE A 110 14.91 -4.53 -1.17
CA ILE A 110 15.29 -5.67 -0.32
C ILE A 110 14.21 -6.77 -0.31
N HIS A 111 12.94 -6.38 -0.33
CA HIS A 111 11.79 -7.27 -0.17
C HIS A 111 10.84 -7.26 -1.36
N LEU A 112 10.67 -6.13 -2.04
CA LEU A 112 9.78 -6.00 -3.20
C LEU A 112 10.44 -6.44 -4.52
N GLY A 113 11.76 -6.63 -4.51
CA GLY A 113 12.52 -7.06 -5.68
C GLY A 113 12.76 -5.93 -6.68
N ARG A 114 12.95 -6.29 -7.95
CA ARG A 114 13.26 -5.35 -9.03
C ARG A 114 12.03 -4.56 -9.43
N ILE A 115 12.16 -3.23 -9.45
CA ILE A 115 11.16 -2.30 -9.97
C ILE A 115 11.80 -1.44 -11.05
N GLU A 116 11.19 -1.43 -12.22
CA GLU A 116 11.55 -0.52 -13.31
C GLU A 116 10.70 0.74 -13.24
N TRP A 117 11.25 1.87 -13.67
CA TRP A 117 10.48 3.10 -13.83
C TRP A 117 10.72 3.76 -15.19
N ASP A 118 9.73 4.53 -15.62
CA ASP A 118 9.83 5.40 -16.79
C ASP A 118 9.66 6.88 -16.43
N GLU A 119 9.64 7.73 -17.44
CA GLU A 119 9.56 9.19 -17.31
C GLU A 119 8.19 9.68 -16.82
N ARG A 120 7.17 8.80 -16.77
CA ARG A 120 5.83 9.11 -16.28
C ARG A 120 5.72 8.99 -14.76
N VAL A 121 6.70 8.36 -14.11
CA VAL A 121 6.72 8.20 -12.65
C VAL A 121 6.98 9.55 -12.00
N SER A 122 6.06 9.98 -11.15
CA SER A 122 6.24 11.18 -10.34
C SER A 122 7.19 10.91 -9.18
N TRP A 123 7.98 11.93 -8.82
CA TRP A 123 8.88 11.89 -7.68
C TRP A 123 8.38 12.82 -6.58
N VAL A 124 8.40 12.35 -5.35
CA VAL A 124 8.04 13.13 -4.15
C VAL A 124 9.20 13.15 -3.18
N ASN A 125 9.48 14.32 -2.61
CA ASN A 125 10.57 14.55 -1.64
C ASN A 125 11.97 14.13 -2.13
N GLY A 126 12.16 14.09 -3.46
CA GLY A 126 13.42 13.69 -4.07
C GLY A 126 13.27 13.45 -5.56
N SER A 127 14.23 12.74 -6.12
CA SER A 127 14.34 12.40 -7.54
C SER A 127 15.19 11.15 -7.73
N ALA A 128 15.37 10.73 -8.99
CA ALA A 128 16.22 9.58 -9.31
C ALA A 128 17.68 9.73 -8.86
N VAL A 129 18.21 10.96 -8.71
CA VAL A 129 19.59 11.17 -8.24
C VAL A 129 19.77 10.94 -6.74
N ASP A 130 18.67 10.95 -5.97
CA ASP A 130 18.66 10.73 -4.52
C ASP A 130 18.60 9.25 -4.15
N LEU A 131 18.50 8.37 -5.16
CA LEU A 131 18.54 6.93 -4.98
C LEU A 131 19.94 6.49 -4.60
N ALA A 132 20.03 5.80 -3.47
CA ALA A 132 21.25 5.14 -3.02
C ALA A 132 20.88 3.87 -2.24
N PRO A 133 21.76 2.85 -2.21
CA PRO A 133 21.61 1.73 -1.30
C PRO A 133 21.34 2.19 0.14
N GLY A 134 20.37 1.54 0.79
CA GLY A 134 19.96 1.88 2.15
C GLY A 134 18.87 2.94 2.26
N ARG A 135 18.50 3.64 1.16
CA ARG A 135 17.41 4.63 1.19
C ARG A 135 16.06 3.94 1.30
N ASP A 136 15.20 4.44 2.17
CA ASP A 136 13.82 3.99 2.29
C ASP A 136 12.95 4.75 1.29
N LEU A 137 12.12 4.00 0.57
CA LEU A 137 11.22 4.51 -0.46
C LEU A 137 9.81 4.08 -0.18
N VAL A 138 8.87 4.90 -0.63
CA VAL A 138 7.47 4.54 -0.73
C VAL A 138 7.05 4.57 -2.19
N LEU A 139 6.52 3.46 -2.67
CA LEU A 139 6.10 3.26 -4.04
C LEU A 139 4.57 3.23 -4.10
N THR A 140 3.99 3.90 -5.09
CA THR A 140 2.56 3.86 -5.36
C THR A 140 2.29 3.43 -6.79
N ARG A 141 1.30 2.55 -6.96
CA ARG A 141 0.85 2.02 -8.25
C ARG A 141 -0.58 2.46 -8.55
N THR A 142 -0.90 2.53 -9.83
CA THR A 142 -2.28 2.67 -10.31
C THR A 142 -3.09 1.41 -9.98
N GLY A 143 -4.42 1.48 -10.13
CA GLY A 143 -5.30 0.30 -10.00
C GLY A 143 -4.93 -0.82 -10.97
N ASP A 144 -4.36 -0.48 -12.14
CA ASP A 144 -3.87 -1.43 -13.14
C ASP A 144 -2.45 -1.96 -12.84
N GLY A 145 -1.87 -1.59 -11.69
CA GLY A 145 -0.58 -2.10 -11.21
C GLY A 145 0.66 -1.40 -11.79
N LEU A 146 0.50 -0.33 -12.57
CA LEU A 146 1.62 0.45 -13.10
C LEU A 146 2.22 1.34 -12.02
N LEU A 147 3.55 1.41 -11.93
CA LEU A 147 4.21 2.34 -11.02
C LEU A 147 3.87 3.78 -11.40
N GLN A 148 3.33 4.52 -10.45
CA GLN A 148 2.86 5.89 -10.63
C GLN A 148 3.77 6.89 -9.94
N GLN A 149 4.22 6.59 -8.72
CA GLN A 149 4.97 7.51 -7.89
C GLN A 149 6.05 6.78 -7.08
N ILE A 150 7.20 7.44 -6.94
CA ILE A 150 8.24 7.11 -5.96
C ILE A 150 8.42 8.29 -5.01
N GLU A 151 8.29 8.03 -3.73
CA GLU A 151 8.56 8.98 -2.66
C GLU A 151 9.85 8.59 -1.94
N VAL A 152 10.80 9.52 -1.87
CA VAL A 152 12.05 9.34 -1.12
C VAL A 152 11.79 9.74 0.33
N MET A 153 11.86 8.77 1.25
CA MET A 153 11.61 9.06 2.66
C MET A 153 12.72 9.95 3.21
N THR A 154 12.32 11.07 3.82
CA THR A 154 13.24 11.93 4.56
C THR A 154 13.47 11.31 5.93
N PRO A 155 14.72 11.19 6.41
CA PRO A 155 14.98 10.72 7.77
C PRO A 155 14.26 11.64 8.77
N ILE A 156 13.43 11.06 9.62
CA ILE A 156 12.92 11.76 10.81
C ILE A 156 14.11 11.99 11.75
N SER A 157 14.49 13.25 11.91
CA SER A 157 15.53 13.70 12.86
C SER A 157 15.05 13.62 14.29
#